data_AF-A0A968U0S0-F1
#
_entry.id   AF-A0A968U0S0-F1
#
_cell.length_a   1.000
_cell.length_b   1.000
_cell.length_c   1.000
_cell.angle_alpha   90.00
_cell.angle_beta   90.00
_cell.angle_gamma   90.00
#
_symmetry.space_group_name_H-M   'P 1'
#
loop_
_entity.id
_entity.type
_entity.pdbx_description
1 polymer ?
#
loop_
_entity_poly.entity_id
_entity_poly.type
_entity_poly.pdbx_seq_one_letter_code
_entity_poly.pdbx_strand_id
1 'polypeptide(L)'
;MRYWKITGKGTDLGEKHLYYPENIKGKLHEHAQHFCNQVKARLWEHKQATGRHGVVVACFDAELFGHWWFEGPRFIRDVMLNMNADPDIDVCTSEEFITAHPSDKVVSISEGSWGDGGDHRVWLNDVTKWMWEVEYRAEAHFGKLTFSLPWREPANTEIRDLLERAGRELLLLQASDWPFVITRGQAIDYGIKRFTLHVGRFENLCDMAEKVARGEKLTDLENGKSRMRNCTTSRSPRSI
;
A
#
# COMPACT_ATOMS: atom_id res chain seq x y z
N MET A 1 -5.70 -24.85 1.80
CA MET A 1 -5.12 -25.23 0.49
C MET A 1 -6.19 -25.07 -0.58
N ARG A 2 -5.82 -24.64 -1.81
CA ARG A 2 -6.75 -24.45 -2.95
C ARG A 2 -6.42 -25.52 -4.01
N TYR A 3 -7.35 -26.45 -4.29
CA TYR A 3 -7.08 -27.65 -5.12
C TYR A 3 -7.81 -27.67 -6.46
N TRP A 4 -8.53 -26.61 -6.81
CA TRP A 4 -9.41 -26.56 -7.98
C TRP A 4 -8.94 -25.49 -8.95
N LYS A 5 -9.05 -25.76 -10.25
CA LYS A 5 -8.76 -24.77 -11.29
C LYS A 5 -10.00 -23.95 -11.63
N ILE A 6 -9.77 -22.80 -12.25
CA ILE A 6 -10.83 -22.10 -12.99
C ILE A 6 -11.23 -23.02 -14.16
N THR A 7 -12.48 -23.46 -14.16
CA THR A 7 -12.98 -24.48 -15.11
C THR A 7 -13.75 -23.85 -16.27
N GLY A 8 -14.54 -22.81 -15.98
CA GLY A 8 -15.31 -22.08 -16.96
C GLY A 8 -15.95 -20.84 -16.35
N LYS A 9 -16.54 -19.99 -17.19
CA LYS A 9 -17.29 -18.82 -16.73
C LYS A 9 -18.64 -19.29 -16.17
N GLY A 10 -18.95 -18.91 -14.94
CA GLY A 10 -20.24 -19.23 -14.30
C GLY A 10 -20.36 -20.66 -13.75
N THR A 11 -19.30 -21.46 -13.79
CA THR A 11 -19.25 -22.79 -13.17
C THR A 11 -19.38 -22.67 -11.65
N ASP A 12 -20.31 -23.41 -11.06
CA ASP A 12 -20.51 -23.44 -9.61
C ASP A 12 -19.27 -23.98 -8.89
N LEU A 13 -19.11 -23.65 -7.60
CA LEU A 13 -18.00 -24.14 -6.79
C LEU A 13 -17.95 -25.68 -6.73
N GLY A 14 -19.11 -26.36 -6.74
CA GLY A 14 -19.18 -27.82 -6.73
C GLY A 14 -18.73 -28.48 -8.04
N GLU A 15 -18.75 -27.75 -9.15
CA GLU A 15 -18.45 -28.27 -10.49
C GLU A 15 -17.03 -27.96 -10.96
N LYS A 16 -16.19 -27.35 -10.11
CA LYS A 16 -14.81 -27.05 -10.47
C LYS A 16 -13.99 -28.33 -10.60
N HIS A 17 -13.23 -28.42 -11.68
CA HIS A 17 -12.28 -29.49 -11.90
C HIS A 17 -11.05 -29.33 -11.00
N LEU A 18 -10.37 -30.45 -10.73
CA LEU A 18 -9.11 -30.44 -9.99
C LEU A 18 -8.04 -29.60 -10.71
N TYR A 19 -7.17 -29.02 -9.91
CA TYR A 19 -5.98 -28.33 -10.38
C TYR A 19 -4.90 -29.34 -10.75
N TYR A 20 -4.37 -29.20 -11.97
CA TYR A 20 -3.40 -30.09 -12.59
C TYR A 20 -2.13 -29.31 -12.92
N PRO A 21 -1.09 -29.35 -12.06
CA PRO A 21 0.14 -28.57 -12.23
C PRO A 21 0.83 -28.75 -13.59
N GLU A 22 0.71 -29.92 -14.19
CA GLU A 22 1.29 -30.28 -15.49
C GLU A 22 0.76 -29.43 -16.65
N ASN A 23 -0.49 -28.94 -16.56
CA ASN A 23 -1.10 -28.10 -17.59
C ASN A 23 -0.57 -26.66 -17.57
N ILE A 24 0.13 -26.28 -16.51
CA ILE A 24 0.49 -24.88 -16.24
C ILE A 24 1.67 -24.42 -17.08
N LYS A 25 2.65 -25.28 -17.33
CA LYS A 25 3.88 -24.90 -18.04
C LYS A 25 3.59 -24.32 -19.43
N GLY A 26 2.73 -25.00 -20.19
CA GLY A 26 2.34 -24.55 -21.54
C GLY A 26 1.59 -23.22 -21.50
N LYS A 27 0.61 -23.08 -20.61
CA LYS A 27 -0.20 -21.85 -20.49
C LYS A 27 0.60 -20.66 -19.98
N LEU A 28 1.50 -20.87 -19.02
CA LEU A 28 2.41 -19.82 -18.56
C LEU A 28 3.29 -19.31 -19.69
N HIS A 29 3.89 -20.22 -20.46
CA HIS A 29 4.72 -19.84 -21.59
C HIS A 29 3.93 -19.04 -22.63
N GLU A 30 2.74 -19.51 -23.01
CA GLU A 30 1.83 -18.82 -23.94
C GLU A 30 1.51 -17.40 -23.46
N HIS A 31 1.11 -17.24 -22.20
CA HIS A 31 0.75 -15.93 -21.64
C HIS A 31 1.97 -14.99 -21.55
N ALA A 32 3.12 -15.49 -21.10
CA ALA A 32 4.34 -14.70 -20.99
C ALA A 32 4.81 -14.21 -22.36
N GLN A 33 4.86 -15.09 -23.36
CA GLN A 33 5.20 -14.74 -24.74
C GLN A 33 4.22 -13.74 -25.33
N HIS A 34 2.91 -13.95 -25.14
CA HIS A 34 1.90 -13.00 -25.57
C HIS A 34 2.13 -11.61 -24.96
N PHE A 35 2.40 -11.53 -23.65
CA PHE A 35 2.68 -10.25 -22.98
C PHE A 35 3.93 -9.57 -23.54
N CYS A 36 5.05 -10.31 -23.68
CA CYS A 36 6.29 -9.78 -24.26
C CYS A 36 6.08 -9.24 -25.68
N ASN A 37 5.37 -9.98 -26.53
CA ASN A 37 5.06 -9.57 -27.90
C ASN A 37 4.22 -8.28 -27.94
N GLN A 38 3.24 -8.14 -27.03
CA GLN A 38 2.43 -6.92 -26.94
C GLN A 38 3.27 -5.72 -26.51
N VAL A 39 4.19 -5.89 -25.55
CA VAL A 39 5.10 -4.80 -25.14
C VAL A 39 6.03 -4.41 -26.29
N LYS A 40 6.63 -5.38 -26.98
CA LYS A 40 7.49 -5.16 -28.14
C LYS A 40 6.77 -4.40 -29.24
N ALA A 41 5.55 -4.83 -29.58
CA ALA A 41 4.73 -4.17 -30.58
C ALA A 41 4.45 -2.71 -30.22
N ARG A 42 4.10 -2.40 -28.96
CA ARG A 42 3.86 -1.03 -28.50
C ARG A 42 5.10 -0.14 -28.57
N LEU A 43 6.26 -0.67 -28.18
CA LEU A 43 7.52 0.06 -28.26
C LEU A 43 7.91 0.33 -29.72
N TRP A 44 7.75 -0.68 -30.59
CA TRP A 44 8.01 -0.54 -32.02
C TRP A 44 7.09 0.49 -32.68
N GLU A 45 5.78 0.40 -32.43
CA GLU A 45 4.77 1.37 -32.92
C GLU A 45 5.14 2.80 -32.50
N HIS A 46 5.50 3.00 -31.23
CA HIS A 46 5.91 4.31 -30.72
C HIS A 46 7.18 4.82 -31.41
N LYS A 47 8.20 3.97 -31.55
CA LYS A 47 9.46 4.32 -32.21
C LYS A 47 9.26 4.68 -33.67
N GLN A 48 8.42 3.94 -34.39
CA GLN A 48 8.10 4.24 -35.79
C GLN A 48 7.32 5.55 -35.95
N ALA A 49 6.39 5.84 -35.03
CA ALA A 49 5.58 7.05 -35.09
C ALA A 49 6.37 8.32 -34.70
N THR A 50 7.34 8.21 -33.79
CA THR A 50 7.98 9.38 -33.15
C THR A 50 9.49 9.50 -33.40
N GLY A 51 10.14 8.43 -33.86
CA GLY A 51 11.60 8.31 -33.93
C GLY A 51 12.29 8.18 -32.57
N ARG A 52 11.54 8.14 -31.45
CA ARG A 52 12.10 8.13 -30.08
C ARG A 52 11.96 6.76 -29.42
N HIS A 53 12.85 6.48 -28.48
CA HIS A 53 12.70 5.33 -27.60
C HIS A 53 11.51 5.57 -26.65
N GLY A 54 10.60 4.60 -26.60
CA GLY A 54 9.49 4.59 -25.66
C GLY A 54 9.81 3.78 -24.41
N VAL A 55 9.00 3.92 -23.38
CA VAL A 55 9.00 3.07 -22.18
C VAL A 55 7.58 2.60 -21.91
N VAL A 56 7.43 1.34 -21.53
CA VAL A 56 6.16 0.77 -21.08
C VAL A 56 6.22 0.57 -19.57
N VAL A 57 5.38 1.30 -18.84
CA VAL A 57 5.22 1.14 -17.39
C VAL A 57 3.90 0.44 -17.13
N ALA A 58 3.95 -0.78 -16.60
CA ALA A 58 2.78 -1.58 -16.26
C ALA A 58 2.72 -1.81 -14.74
N CYS A 59 1.84 -1.05 -14.08
CA CYS A 59 1.67 -1.10 -12.62
C CYS A 59 0.59 -2.12 -12.23
N PHE A 60 0.88 -2.92 -11.20
CA PHE A 60 -0.03 -3.94 -10.68
C PHE A 60 0.08 -4.02 -9.15
N ASP A 61 -1.01 -4.40 -8.48
CA ASP A 61 -0.95 -4.78 -7.07
C ASP A 61 -0.08 -6.04 -6.90
N ALA A 62 0.84 -6.02 -5.94
CA ALA A 62 1.76 -7.14 -5.72
C ALA A 62 1.02 -8.46 -5.40
N GLU A 63 -0.09 -8.38 -4.68
CA GLU A 63 -0.92 -9.55 -4.34
C GLU A 63 -1.56 -10.20 -5.56
N LEU A 64 -1.64 -9.50 -6.70
CA LEU A 64 -2.09 -10.12 -7.95
C LEU A 64 -1.24 -11.37 -8.24
N PHE A 65 0.07 -11.28 -8.05
CA PHE A 65 1.00 -12.36 -8.38
C PHE A 65 1.25 -13.27 -7.18
N GLY A 66 0.48 -14.36 -7.11
CA GLY A 66 0.65 -15.47 -6.17
C GLY A 66 -0.55 -15.63 -5.24
N HIS A 67 -1.16 -14.52 -4.80
CA HIS A 67 -2.35 -14.56 -3.95
C HIS A 67 -3.64 -14.67 -4.77
N TRP A 68 -3.86 -13.73 -5.69
CA TRP A 68 -5.05 -13.74 -6.58
C TRP A 68 -4.83 -14.63 -7.80
N TRP A 69 -3.67 -14.52 -8.44
CA TRP A 69 -3.24 -15.38 -9.52
C TRP A 69 -2.05 -16.24 -9.09
N PHE A 70 -2.32 -17.51 -8.77
CA PHE A 70 -1.35 -18.42 -8.15
C PHE A 70 -0.07 -18.59 -8.97
N GLU A 71 -0.17 -18.66 -10.30
CA GLU A 71 0.96 -18.82 -11.18
C GLU A 71 1.72 -17.51 -11.46
N GLY A 72 1.20 -16.37 -10.98
CA GLY A 72 1.69 -15.03 -11.26
C GLY A 72 3.19 -14.81 -11.05
N PRO A 73 3.83 -15.30 -9.96
CA PRO A 73 5.27 -15.13 -9.77
C PRO A 73 6.10 -15.84 -10.85
N ARG A 74 5.64 -17.00 -11.33
CA ARG A 74 6.30 -17.72 -12.45
C ARG A 74 6.09 -17.00 -13.76
N PHE A 75 4.91 -16.41 -13.97
CA PHE A 75 4.66 -15.55 -15.13
C PHE A 75 5.60 -14.36 -15.17
N ILE A 76 5.75 -13.60 -14.06
CA ILE A 76 6.66 -12.45 -14.00
C ILE A 76 8.11 -12.87 -14.26
N ARG A 77 8.56 -13.98 -13.66
CA ARG A 77 9.89 -14.54 -13.96
C ARG A 77 10.07 -14.78 -15.46
N ASP A 78 9.12 -15.47 -16.09
CA ASP A 78 9.23 -15.84 -17.50
C ASP A 78 9.17 -14.61 -18.41
N VAL A 79 8.34 -13.60 -18.09
CA VAL A 79 8.30 -12.31 -18.79
C VAL A 79 9.65 -11.61 -18.71
N MET A 80 10.24 -11.48 -17.51
CA MET A 80 11.52 -10.78 -17.33
C MET A 80 12.66 -11.50 -18.05
N LEU A 81 12.72 -12.84 -17.97
CA LEU A 81 13.73 -13.63 -18.68
C LEU A 81 13.57 -13.53 -20.20
N ASN A 82 12.34 -13.58 -20.72
CA ASN A 82 12.08 -13.47 -22.14
C ASN A 82 12.42 -12.07 -22.67
N MET A 83 12.03 -11.00 -21.95
CA MET A 83 12.36 -9.62 -22.35
C MET A 83 13.86 -9.37 -22.31
N ASN A 84 14.56 -9.82 -21.25
CA ASN A 84 16.01 -9.65 -21.14
C ASN A 84 16.78 -10.43 -22.21
N ALA A 85 16.21 -11.48 -22.78
CA ALA A 85 16.80 -12.25 -23.88
C ALA A 85 16.47 -11.67 -25.26
N ASP A 86 15.51 -10.76 -25.36
CA ASP A 86 15.11 -10.12 -26.61
C ASP A 86 16.03 -8.92 -26.89
N PRO A 87 16.82 -8.92 -27.99
CA PRO A 87 17.76 -7.84 -28.28
C PRO A 87 17.09 -6.52 -28.62
N ASP A 88 15.78 -6.50 -28.87
CA ASP A 88 15.03 -5.29 -29.19
C ASP A 88 14.38 -4.63 -27.96
N ILE A 89 14.53 -5.22 -26.76
CA ILE A 89 13.91 -4.73 -25.52
C ILE A 89 14.96 -4.57 -24.41
N ASP A 90 15.05 -3.36 -23.88
CA ASP A 90 15.83 -3.10 -22.67
C ASP A 90 14.93 -3.17 -21.43
N VAL A 91 15.17 -4.14 -20.55
CA VAL A 91 14.56 -4.17 -19.22
C VAL A 91 15.37 -3.26 -18.31
N CYS A 92 14.73 -2.25 -17.74
CA CYS A 92 15.38 -1.28 -16.88
C CYS A 92 14.47 -0.84 -15.73
N THR A 93 15.09 -0.25 -14.72
CA THR A 93 14.41 0.50 -13.67
C THR A 93 14.01 1.89 -14.17
N SER A 94 13.04 2.51 -13.51
CA SER A 94 12.61 3.88 -13.84
C SER A 94 13.76 4.90 -13.72
N GLU A 95 14.68 4.68 -12.76
CA GLU A 95 15.84 5.56 -12.55
C GLU A 95 16.83 5.49 -13.72
N GLU A 96 17.16 4.28 -14.18
CA GLU A 96 18.03 4.07 -15.34
C GLU A 96 17.44 4.72 -16.59
N PHE A 97 16.14 4.53 -16.84
CA PHE A 97 15.49 5.11 -18.00
C PHE A 97 15.50 6.64 -17.97
N ILE A 98 15.12 7.26 -16.85
CA ILE A 98 15.08 8.73 -16.71
C ILE A 98 16.49 9.33 -16.81
N THR A 99 17.50 8.65 -16.29
CA THR A 99 18.90 9.09 -16.37
C THR A 99 19.42 9.06 -17.81
N ALA A 100 19.12 7.98 -18.55
CA ALA A 100 19.53 7.84 -19.95
C ALA A 100 18.70 8.70 -20.91
N HIS A 101 17.44 9.00 -20.55
CA HIS A 101 16.49 9.75 -21.36
C HIS A 101 15.86 10.91 -20.56
N PRO A 102 16.61 12.00 -20.29
CA PRO A 102 16.10 13.14 -19.56
C PRO A 102 14.83 13.73 -20.20
N SER A 103 13.88 14.17 -19.37
CA SER A 103 12.64 14.76 -19.84
C SER A 103 12.88 16.12 -20.50
N ASP A 104 12.25 16.32 -21.65
CA ASP A 104 12.28 17.57 -22.42
C ASP A 104 10.91 18.25 -22.49
N LYS A 105 9.92 17.70 -21.80
CA LYS A 105 8.54 18.18 -21.75
C LYS A 105 8.07 18.32 -20.32
N VAL A 106 7.30 19.38 -20.10
CA VAL A 106 6.57 19.62 -18.86
C VAL A 106 5.08 19.47 -19.18
N VAL A 107 4.37 18.76 -18.32
CA VAL A 107 2.91 18.59 -18.41
C VAL A 107 2.28 19.03 -17.09
N SER A 108 1.09 19.62 -17.18
CA SER A 108 0.24 19.84 -16.02
C SER A 108 -0.70 18.65 -15.89
N ILE A 109 -0.78 18.07 -14.69
CA ILE A 109 -1.62 16.91 -14.40
C ILE A 109 -2.83 17.40 -13.61
N SER A 110 -4.03 17.05 -14.06
CA SER A 110 -5.27 17.28 -13.32
C SER A 110 -5.38 16.34 -12.13
N GLU A 111 -6.19 16.71 -11.13
CA GLU A 111 -6.47 15.81 -10.02
C GLU A 111 -7.08 14.50 -10.51
N GLY A 112 -6.74 13.40 -9.84
CA GLY A 112 -7.25 12.08 -10.20
C GLY A 112 -6.62 10.98 -9.38
N SER A 113 -7.09 9.75 -9.62
CA SER A 113 -6.53 8.53 -9.06
C SER A 113 -6.57 7.40 -10.09
N TRP A 114 -5.89 6.30 -9.79
CA TRP A 114 -6.03 5.04 -10.52
C TRP A 114 -7.19 4.16 -10.00
N GLY A 115 -8.03 4.70 -9.11
CA GLY A 115 -9.20 4.02 -8.57
C GLY A 115 -10.40 4.02 -9.50
N ASP A 116 -11.53 3.50 -9.01
CA ASP A 116 -12.77 3.48 -9.76
C ASP A 116 -13.24 4.89 -10.13
N GLY A 117 -13.58 5.11 -11.40
CA GLY A 117 -13.95 6.42 -11.94
C GLY A 117 -12.79 7.40 -12.16
N GLY A 118 -11.55 7.06 -11.80
CA GLY A 118 -10.37 7.91 -12.03
C GLY A 118 -10.30 9.15 -11.14
N ASP A 119 -11.17 9.27 -10.14
CA ASP A 119 -11.27 10.42 -9.23
C ASP A 119 -11.18 9.97 -7.75
N HIS A 120 -11.69 10.78 -6.82
CA HIS A 120 -11.59 10.54 -5.38
C HIS A 120 -12.78 9.77 -4.78
N ARG A 121 -13.80 9.40 -5.57
CA ARG A 121 -15.08 8.85 -5.08
C ARG A 121 -14.96 7.61 -4.19
N VAL A 122 -13.90 6.82 -4.38
CA VAL A 122 -13.66 5.62 -3.58
C VAL A 122 -13.34 5.97 -2.13
N TRP A 123 -12.67 7.10 -1.89
CA TRP A 123 -12.24 7.53 -0.56
C TRP A 123 -13.09 8.68 0.00
N LEU A 124 -13.65 9.52 -0.87
CA LEU A 124 -14.47 10.67 -0.52
C LEU A 124 -15.88 10.50 -1.07
N ASN A 125 -16.80 10.11 -0.20
CA ASN A 125 -18.22 9.93 -0.50
C ASN A 125 -19.05 10.01 0.80
N ASP A 126 -20.37 9.89 0.69
CA ASP A 126 -21.27 10.03 1.84
C ASP A 126 -21.02 9.01 2.96
N VAL A 127 -20.52 7.80 2.66
CA VAL A 127 -20.28 6.77 3.67
C VAL A 127 -18.96 6.93 4.40
N THR A 128 -17.97 7.60 3.80
CA THR A 128 -16.64 7.86 4.41
C THR A 128 -16.44 9.30 4.86
N LYS A 129 -17.33 10.23 4.50
CA LYS A 129 -17.21 11.67 4.81
C LYS A 129 -16.89 11.97 6.28
N TRP A 130 -17.55 11.28 7.20
CA TRP A 130 -17.37 11.47 8.64
C TRP A 130 -15.92 11.19 9.11
N MET A 131 -15.18 10.33 8.40
CA MET A 131 -13.80 9.99 8.74
C MET A 131 -12.89 11.18 8.51
N TRP A 132 -13.08 11.90 7.40
CA TRP A 132 -12.30 13.10 7.08
C TRP A 132 -12.51 14.22 8.11
N GLU A 133 -13.73 14.39 8.62
CA GLU A 133 -14.01 15.36 9.69
C GLU A 133 -13.29 15.02 11.01
N VAL A 134 -13.07 13.73 11.28
CA VAL A 134 -12.29 13.28 12.44
C VAL A 134 -10.79 13.47 12.17
N GLU A 135 -10.32 13.07 10.99
CA GLU A 135 -8.92 13.19 10.57
C GLU A 135 -8.42 14.64 10.62
N TYR A 136 -9.14 15.58 10.00
CA TYR A 136 -8.74 16.99 9.99
C TYR A 136 -8.70 17.61 11.40
N ARG A 137 -9.58 17.18 12.30
CA ARG A 137 -9.53 17.60 13.71
C ARG A 137 -8.30 17.02 14.42
N ALA A 138 -7.98 15.77 14.16
CA ALA A 138 -6.79 15.12 14.72
C ALA A 138 -5.50 15.78 14.23
N GLU A 139 -5.40 16.08 12.93
CA GLU A 139 -4.27 16.80 12.33
C GLU A 139 -4.09 18.18 12.94
N ALA A 140 -5.17 18.98 13.01
CA ALA A 140 -5.12 20.32 13.61
C ALA A 140 -4.72 20.26 15.09
N HIS A 141 -5.25 19.29 15.84
CA HIS A 141 -4.90 19.08 17.24
C HIS A 141 -3.42 18.73 17.40
N PHE A 142 -2.90 17.78 16.61
CA PHE A 142 -1.50 17.38 16.66
C PHE A 142 -0.56 18.52 16.25
N GLY A 143 -0.92 19.30 15.23
CA GLY A 143 -0.20 20.50 14.83
C GLY A 143 -0.12 21.53 15.95
N LYS A 144 -1.21 21.75 16.69
CA LYS A 144 -1.23 22.62 17.87
C LYS A 144 -0.29 22.11 18.96
N LEU A 145 -0.37 20.83 19.34
CA LEU A 145 0.45 20.27 20.41
C LEU A 145 1.95 20.26 20.09
N THR A 146 2.31 19.91 18.85
CA THR A 146 3.71 19.92 18.42
C THR A 146 4.29 21.33 18.32
N PHE A 147 3.44 22.36 18.24
CA PHE A 147 3.81 23.76 18.35
C PHE A 147 3.89 24.24 19.81
N SER A 148 2.91 23.92 20.65
CA SER A 148 2.78 24.49 21.99
C SER A 148 3.51 23.74 23.10
N LEU A 149 3.74 22.43 22.95
CA LEU A 149 4.37 21.62 23.98
C LEU A 149 5.91 21.62 23.85
N PRO A 150 6.67 21.60 24.96
CA PRO A 150 8.12 21.73 24.95
C PRO A 150 8.85 20.40 24.64
N TRP A 151 8.31 19.57 23.74
CA TRP A 151 8.80 18.20 23.47
C TRP A 151 10.19 18.14 22.82
N ARG A 152 10.63 19.23 22.18
CA ARG A 152 11.96 19.34 21.57
C ARG A 152 13.06 19.54 22.60
N GLU A 153 12.73 19.96 23.80
CA GLU A 153 13.70 20.13 24.87
C GLU A 153 14.21 18.76 25.34
N PRO A 154 15.53 18.56 25.49
CA PRO A 154 16.09 17.27 25.90
C PRO A 154 15.59 16.74 27.24
N ALA A 155 15.15 17.62 28.14
CA ALA A 155 14.61 17.26 29.46
C ALA A 155 13.20 16.65 29.39
N ASN A 156 12.41 16.97 28.35
CA ASN A 156 11.00 16.60 28.23
C ASN A 156 10.82 15.28 27.46
N THR A 157 11.56 14.25 27.88
CA THR A 157 11.57 12.93 27.23
C THR A 157 10.22 12.24 27.25
N GLU A 158 9.43 12.42 28.32
CA GLU A 158 8.10 11.84 28.46
C GLU A 158 7.09 12.46 27.49
N ILE A 159 7.06 13.79 27.38
CA ILE A 159 6.20 14.50 26.41
C ILE A 159 6.57 14.08 24.99
N ARG A 160 7.87 13.95 24.70
CA ARG A 160 8.36 13.49 23.40
C ARG A 160 7.88 12.07 23.07
N ASP A 161 8.03 11.11 24.00
CA ASP A 161 7.57 9.72 23.79
C ASP A 161 6.07 9.67 23.48
N LEU A 162 5.26 10.44 24.24
CA LEU A 162 3.82 10.50 24.05
C LEU A 162 3.44 11.08 22.69
N LEU A 163 4.06 12.18 22.27
CA LEU A 163 3.80 12.79 20.97
C LEU A 163 4.30 11.93 19.80
N GLU A 164 5.42 11.23 19.93
CA GLU A 164 5.86 10.29 18.89
C GLU A 164 4.87 9.13 18.72
N ARG A 165 4.32 8.62 19.82
CA ARG A 165 3.30 7.57 19.77
C ARG A 165 1.98 8.10 19.23
N ALA A 166 1.56 9.31 19.62
CA ALA A 166 0.40 9.97 19.04
C ALA A 166 0.58 10.16 17.53
N GLY A 167 1.75 10.63 17.08
CA GLY A 167 2.07 10.78 15.66
C GLY A 167 1.98 9.46 14.89
N ARG A 168 2.41 8.34 15.47
CA ARG A 168 2.21 7.01 14.86
C ARG A 168 0.73 6.64 14.74
N GLU A 169 -0.07 6.90 15.77
CA GLU A 169 -1.53 6.64 15.72
C GLU A 169 -2.25 7.58 14.73
N LEU A 170 -1.78 8.82 14.56
CA LEU A 170 -2.26 9.73 13.51
C LEU A 170 -1.93 9.20 12.11
N LEU A 171 -0.71 8.75 11.86
CA LEU A 171 -0.37 8.14 10.57
C LEU A 171 -1.19 6.86 10.30
N LEU A 172 -1.48 6.08 11.34
CA LEU A 172 -2.29 4.87 11.21
C LEU A 172 -3.77 5.18 10.96
N LEU A 173 -4.35 6.24 11.55
CA LEU A 173 -5.73 6.63 11.25
C LEU A 173 -5.89 7.23 9.84
N GLN A 174 -4.84 7.86 9.30
CA GLN A 174 -4.79 8.43 7.94
C GLN A 174 -4.58 7.40 6.82
N ALA A 175 -4.50 6.10 7.15
CA ALA A 175 -4.32 5.07 6.13
C ALA A 175 -5.54 5.00 5.19
N SER A 176 -5.30 5.19 3.88
CA SER A 176 -6.35 5.21 2.86
C SER A 176 -7.11 3.87 2.72
N ASP A 177 -6.56 2.78 3.28
CA ASP A 177 -7.21 1.47 3.35
C ASP A 177 -8.55 1.52 4.08
N TRP A 178 -8.70 2.35 5.12
CA TRP A 178 -9.94 2.39 5.92
C TRP A 178 -11.15 2.84 5.10
N PRO A 179 -11.15 4.03 4.47
CA PRO A 179 -12.25 4.42 3.59
C PRO A 179 -12.37 3.47 2.39
N PHE A 180 -11.27 2.92 1.87
CA PHE A 180 -11.32 1.96 0.76
C PHE A 180 -12.11 0.68 1.10
N VAL A 181 -11.80 0.00 2.21
CA VAL A 181 -12.48 -1.25 2.59
C VAL A 181 -13.95 -1.04 2.96
N ILE A 182 -14.29 0.16 3.46
CA ILE A 182 -15.66 0.58 3.75
C ILE A 182 -16.43 0.76 2.44
N THR A 183 -15.91 1.56 1.51
CA THR A 183 -16.58 1.81 0.22
C THR A 183 -16.74 0.54 -0.62
N ARG A 184 -15.76 -0.38 -0.61
CA ARG A 184 -15.82 -1.64 -1.36
C ARG A 184 -16.70 -2.71 -0.69
N GLY A 185 -17.20 -2.47 0.52
CA GLY A 185 -18.07 -3.42 1.23
C GLY A 185 -17.40 -4.73 1.63
N GLN A 186 -16.07 -4.81 1.60
CA GLN A 186 -15.34 -6.06 1.84
C GLN A 186 -15.23 -6.38 3.34
N ALA A 187 -14.99 -5.36 4.17
CA ALA A 187 -14.78 -5.51 5.61
C ALA A 187 -15.14 -4.21 6.36
N ILE A 188 -16.39 -3.76 6.22
CA ILE A 188 -16.86 -2.46 6.75
C ILE A 188 -16.61 -2.33 8.26
N ASP A 189 -17.09 -3.30 9.06
CA ASP A 189 -16.95 -3.27 10.51
C ASP A 189 -15.49 -3.23 10.96
N TYR A 190 -14.61 -3.91 10.21
CA TYR A 190 -13.19 -3.91 10.47
C TYR A 190 -12.57 -2.54 10.21
N GLY A 191 -12.89 -1.92 9.07
CA GLY A 191 -12.41 -0.58 8.72
C GLY A 191 -12.81 0.47 9.75
N ILE A 192 -14.10 0.50 10.12
CA ILE A 192 -14.63 1.42 11.15
C ILE A 192 -13.93 1.17 12.49
N LYS A 193 -13.85 -0.08 12.93
CA LYS A 193 -13.23 -0.43 14.21
C LYS A 193 -11.75 -0.03 14.28
N ARG A 194 -10.99 -0.24 13.20
CA ARG A 194 -9.57 0.13 13.12
C ARG A 194 -9.38 1.63 13.16
N PHE A 195 -10.13 2.37 12.35
CA PHE A 195 -10.09 3.82 12.34
C PHE A 195 -10.40 4.40 13.73
N THR A 196 -11.53 4.03 14.34
CA THR A 196 -11.93 4.53 15.66
C THR A 196 -10.96 4.13 16.77
N LEU A 197 -10.33 2.95 16.68
CA LEU A 197 -9.30 2.54 17.63
C LEU A 197 -8.07 3.45 17.57
N HIS A 198 -7.61 3.79 16.37
CA HIS A 198 -6.46 4.69 16.18
C HIS A 198 -6.79 6.11 16.63
N VAL A 199 -8.00 6.61 16.34
CA VAL A 199 -8.51 7.90 16.85
C VAL A 199 -8.49 7.93 18.38
N GLY A 200 -9.09 6.94 19.04
CA GLY A 200 -9.15 6.91 20.50
C GLY A 200 -7.77 6.80 21.13
N ARG A 201 -6.82 6.06 20.53
CA ARG A 201 -5.44 6.00 21.02
C ARG A 201 -4.70 7.32 20.84
N PHE A 202 -4.86 7.95 19.68
CA PHE A 202 -4.31 9.25 19.36
C PHE A 202 -4.75 10.30 20.39
N GLU A 203 -6.07 10.43 20.62
CA GLU A 203 -6.64 11.40 21.57
C GLU A 203 -6.11 11.16 22.99
N ASN A 204 -6.13 9.91 23.46
CA ASN A 204 -5.59 9.59 24.79
C ASN A 204 -4.11 9.97 24.95
N LEU A 205 -3.28 9.75 23.93
CA LEU A 205 -1.86 10.09 23.97
C LEU A 205 -1.63 11.60 23.96
N CYS A 206 -2.43 12.33 23.20
CA CYS A 206 -2.44 13.80 23.20
C CYS A 206 -2.81 14.35 24.58
N ASP A 207 -3.88 13.85 25.18
CA ASP A 207 -4.33 14.27 26.51
C ASP A 207 -3.26 13.99 27.58
N MET A 208 -2.62 12.82 27.52
CA MET A 208 -1.51 12.48 28.41
C MET A 208 -0.33 13.44 28.24
N ALA A 209 0.04 13.80 27.00
CA ALA A 209 1.13 14.73 26.73
C ALA A 209 0.86 16.12 27.32
N GLU A 210 -0.38 16.61 27.20
CA GLU A 210 -0.78 17.87 27.80
C GLU A 210 -0.78 17.83 29.33
N LYS A 211 -1.26 16.75 29.94
CA LYS A 211 -1.21 16.55 31.41
C LYS A 211 0.22 16.62 31.94
N VAL A 212 1.13 15.88 31.31
CA VAL A 212 2.56 15.87 31.68
C VAL A 212 3.15 17.28 31.52
N ALA A 213 2.82 17.99 30.45
CA ALA A 213 3.27 19.36 30.24
C ALA A 213 2.77 20.35 31.31
N ARG A 214 1.60 20.08 31.92
CA ARG A 214 1.07 20.84 33.06
C ARG A 214 1.64 20.39 34.42
N GLY A 215 2.53 19.41 34.44
CA GLY A 215 3.12 18.85 35.68
C GLY A 215 2.20 17.87 36.41
N GLU A 216 1.13 17.39 35.76
CA GLU A 216 0.24 16.37 36.34
C GLU A 216 0.87 14.97 36.20
N LYS A 217 0.64 14.11 37.21
CA LYS A 217 1.08 12.72 37.17
C LYS A 217 0.08 11.86 36.40
N LEU A 218 0.58 11.02 35.50
CA LEU A 218 -0.20 9.99 34.84
C LEU A 218 -0.61 8.88 35.82
N THR A 219 -1.82 8.37 35.67
CA THR A 219 -2.34 7.24 36.44
C THR A 219 -1.66 5.93 36.06
N ASP A 220 -1.73 4.92 36.92
CA ASP A 220 -1.15 3.59 36.65
C ASP A 220 -1.73 2.93 35.39
N LEU A 221 -2.99 3.22 35.04
CA LEU A 221 -3.63 2.72 33.82
C LEU A 221 -3.07 3.40 32.56
N GLU A 222 -2.80 4.71 32.64
CA GLU A 222 -2.16 5.49 31.57
C GLU A 222 -0.70 5.05 31.37
N ASN A 223 0.01 4.74 32.47
CA ASN A 223 1.36 4.18 32.45
C ASN A 223 1.41 2.73 31.92
N GLY A 224 0.42 1.89 32.28
CA GLY A 224 0.37 0.47 31.91
C GLY A 224 0.10 0.19 30.43
N LYS A 225 -0.68 1.05 29.76
CA LYS A 225 -0.94 0.95 28.30
C LYS A 225 0.27 1.36 27.44
N SER A 226 1.34 1.90 28.04
CA SER A 226 2.61 2.29 27.39
C SER A 226 3.56 1.12 27.10
N ARG A 227 3.29 -0.08 27.62
CA ARG A 227 4.21 -1.22 27.53
C ARG A 227 4.11 -2.05 26.23
N MET A 228 3.65 -1.47 25.12
CA MET A 228 3.83 -2.05 23.77
C MET A 228 5.22 -1.69 23.18
N ARG A 229 6.28 -1.78 24.00
CA ARG A 229 7.67 -1.48 23.58
C ARG A 229 8.49 -2.70 23.17
N ASN A 230 7.97 -3.93 23.28
CA ASN A 230 8.73 -5.15 22.95
C ASN A 230 8.02 -6.00 21.88
N CYS A 231 8.07 -5.56 20.64
CA CYS A 231 7.92 -6.44 19.48
C CYS A 231 9.10 -6.25 18.51
N THR A 232 10.31 -6.25 19.07
CA THR A 232 11.57 -6.43 18.33
C THR A 232 12.13 -7.80 18.67
N THR A 233 11.85 -8.75 17.79
CA THR A 233 12.65 -9.95 17.50
C THR A 233 13.61 -10.44 18.59
N SER A 234 13.11 -11.31 19.49
CA SER A 234 13.99 -12.28 20.15
C SER A 234 14.40 -13.34 19.11
N ARG A 235 15.48 -13.09 18.36
CA ARG A 235 16.19 -14.18 17.68
C ARG A 235 16.89 -15.02 18.75
N SER A 236 16.30 -16.17 19.07
CA SER A 236 17.02 -17.26 19.73
C SER A 236 18.14 -17.73 18.78
N PRO A 237 19.40 -17.82 19.23
CA PRO A 237 20.43 -18.51 18.48
C PRO A 237 20.16 -20.02 18.60
N ARG A 238 19.84 -20.66 17.47
CA ARG A 238 19.94 -22.12 17.37
C ARG A 238 21.43 -22.46 17.36
N SER A 239 21.88 -23.10 18.43
CA SER A 239 23.14 -23.85 18.44
C SER A 239 23.06 -25.01 17.43
N ILE A 240 24.20 -25.26 16.80
CA ILE A 240 24.48 -26.30 15.79
C ILE A 240 24.04 -27.68 16.26
#